data_AF-A0A852B7U8-F1
#
_entry.id   AF-A0A852B7U8-F1
#
_cell.length_a   1.000
_cell.length_b   1.000
_cell.length_c   1.000
_cell.angle_alpha   90.00
_cell.angle_beta   90.00
_cell.angle_gamma   90.00
#
_symmetry.space_group_name_H-M   'P 1'
#
loop_
_entity.id
_entity.type
_entity.pdbx_description
1 polymer ?
#
loop_
_entity_poly.entity_id
_entity_poly.type
_entity_poly.pdbx_seq_one_letter_code
_entity_poly.pdbx_strand_id
1 'polypeptide(L)'
;VRFYVAFNEIPEEVVSNSTVYFLRDTKERVAVPKDLTEANEILPQVIKSGMLTDDALLMLKNAISQVNDWQLLYMESRVFLGNKTIHSVCFLPIEHLKLEMPTVSLDREVTVLATVPGVVQSLKSCAVTWKKLISGVLGEQLKKVPQGNGPLAEINLWRENNAALSALTEQIKLPEVQKVLEILQEADSKFTGDLQTVLSDLK
;
A
#
# COMPACT_ATOMS: atom_id res chain seq x y z
N VAL A 1 -36.10 11.64 23.17
CA VAL A 1 -34.93 11.18 22.39
C VAL A 1 -34.22 12.41 21.85
N ARG A 2 -32.92 12.56 22.07
CA ARG A 2 -32.12 13.67 21.52
C ARG A 2 -31.25 13.09 20.39
N PHE A 3 -31.32 13.68 19.21
CA PHE A 3 -30.47 13.33 18.09
C PHE A 3 -29.38 14.39 17.94
N TYR A 4 -28.14 13.95 17.81
CA TYR A 4 -26.99 14.82 17.61
C TYR A 4 -26.48 14.61 16.18
N VAL A 5 -26.18 15.70 15.49
CA VAL A 5 -25.64 15.67 14.12
C VAL A 5 -24.28 16.33 14.18
N ALA A 6 -23.25 15.64 13.70
CA ALA A 6 -21.89 16.14 13.65
C ALA A 6 -21.29 15.93 12.25
N PHE A 7 -20.37 16.80 11.86
CA PHE A 7 -19.69 16.77 10.57
C PHE A 7 -18.18 16.77 10.81
N ASN A 8 -17.47 15.78 10.25
CA ASN A 8 -16.03 15.50 10.39
C ASN A 8 -15.52 15.15 11.80
N GLU A 9 -16.09 15.71 12.87
CA GLU A 9 -15.67 15.47 14.25
C GLU A 9 -16.79 14.76 15.03
N ILE A 10 -16.50 13.59 15.59
CA ILE A 10 -17.44 12.87 16.46
C ILE A 10 -17.17 13.32 17.90
N PRO A 11 -18.13 13.94 18.60
CA PRO A 11 -17.91 14.37 19.98
C PRO A 11 -17.68 13.15 20.89
N GLU A 12 -16.65 13.20 21.74
CA GLU A 12 -16.27 12.10 22.63
C GLU A 12 -17.40 11.67 23.58
N GLU A 13 -18.31 12.59 23.89
CA GLU A 13 -19.47 12.40 24.77
C GLU A 13 -20.56 11.48 24.19
N VAL A 14 -20.51 11.17 22.88
CA VAL A 14 -21.55 10.39 22.17
C VAL A 14 -21.07 8.97 21.82
N VAL A 15 -19.82 8.62 22.19
CA VAL A 15 -19.14 7.36 21.81
C VAL A 15 -19.77 6.11 22.42
N SER A 16 -20.64 6.24 23.43
CA SER A 16 -21.31 5.15 24.14
C SER A 16 -22.79 4.97 23.76
N ASN A 17 -23.21 5.46 22.58
CA ASN A 17 -24.59 5.33 22.09
C ASN A 17 -24.63 4.82 20.64
N SER A 18 -25.64 4.01 20.33
CA SER A 18 -25.98 3.61 18.96
C SER A 18 -26.05 4.82 18.03
N THR A 19 -25.11 4.91 17.11
CA THR A 19 -24.95 6.06 16.21
C THR A 19 -25.51 5.69 14.84
N VAL A 20 -26.44 6.51 14.31
CA VAL A 20 -26.92 6.37 12.94
C VAL A 20 -26.05 7.22 12.03
N TYR A 21 -25.46 6.62 11.00
CA TYR A 21 -24.68 7.34 10.00
C TYR A 21 -25.44 7.42 8.67
N PHE A 22 -25.10 8.46 7.91
CA PHE A 22 -25.56 8.67 6.54
C PHE A 22 -24.33 8.94 5.69
N LEU A 23 -24.09 8.10 4.68
CA LEU A 23 -22.96 8.17 3.77
C LEU A 23 -23.46 8.45 2.35
N ARG A 24 -22.98 9.53 1.75
CA ARG A 24 -23.18 9.81 0.33
C ARG A 24 -21.99 9.32 -0.47
N ASP A 25 -22.23 8.43 -1.42
CA ASP A 25 -21.21 7.81 -2.28
C ASP A 25 -21.17 8.43 -3.68
N THR A 26 -21.75 9.62 -3.84
CA THR A 26 -21.83 10.36 -5.10
C THR A 26 -21.16 11.73 -4.95
N LYS A 27 -20.56 12.24 -6.03
CA LYS A 27 -19.93 13.57 -6.03
C LYS A 27 -20.97 14.67 -6.24
N GLU A 28 -22.06 14.33 -6.92
CA GLU A 28 -23.15 15.18 -7.35
C GLU A 28 -24.05 15.60 -6.18
N ARG A 29 -24.62 16.82 -6.25
CA ARG A 29 -25.57 17.29 -5.23
C ARG A 29 -26.78 16.36 -5.17
N VAL A 30 -27.17 15.98 -3.96
CA VAL A 30 -28.44 15.27 -3.74
C VAL A 30 -29.58 16.28 -3.93
N ALA A 31 -30.51 15.96 -4.82
CA ALA A 31 -31.70 16.78 -5.02
C ALA A 31 -32.51 16.82 -3.71
N VAL A 32 -32.92 18.01 -3.30
CA VAL A 32 -33.79 18.17 -2.12
C VAL A 32 -35.17 17.62 -2.52
N PRO A 33 -35.68 16.57 -1.85
CA PRO A 33 -37.03 16.06 -2.14
C PRO A 33 -38.08 17.12 -1.81
N LYS A 34 -39.16 17.16 -2.59
CA LYS A 34 -40.27 18.10 -2.42
C LYS A 34 -41.22 17.68 -1.30
N ASP A 35 -41.33 16.38 -1.06
CA ASP A 35 -42.15 15.79 0.00
C ASP A 35 -41.55 14.48 0.54
N LEU A 36 -42.19 13.93 1.57
CA LEU A 36 -41.73 12.72 2.26
C LEU A 36 -41.81 11.47 1.37
N THR A 37 -42.74 11.44 0.42
CA THR A 37 -42.91 10.31 -0.50
C THR A 37 -41.73 10.26 -1.46
N GLU A 38 -41.41 11.39 -2.09
CA GLU A 38 -40.24 11.54 -2.95
C GLU A 38 -38.94 11.29 -2.16
N ALA A 39 -38.86 11.76 -0.91
CA ALA A 39 -37.71 11.53 -0.05
C ALA A 39 -37.43 10.04 0.20
N ASN A 40 -38.48 9.25 0.46
CA ASN A 40 -38.37 7.81 0.70
C ASN A 40 -37.97 7.04 -0.56
N GLU A 41 -38.22 7.59 -1.75
CA GLU A 41 -37.81 6.98 -3.02
C GLU A 41 -36.39 7.37 -3.41
N ILE A 42 -36.02 8.65 -3.32
CA ILE A 42 -34.75 9.15 -3.84
C ILE A 42 -33.59 8.96 -2.86
N LEU A 43 -33.79 9.21 -1.56
CA LEU A 43 -32.69 9.27 -0.60
C LEU A 43 -31.98 7.92 -0.41
N PRO A 44 -32.67 6.76 -0.29
CA PRO A 44 -31.99 5.47 -0.14
C PRO A 44 -31.11 5.09 -1.34
N GLN A 45 -31.36 5.65 -2.53
CA GLN A 45 -30.57 5.38 -3.73
C GLN A 45 -29.23 6.15 -3.75
N VAL A 46 -29.17 7.31 -3.08
CA VAL A 46 -28.00 8.20 -3.11
C VAL A 46 -27.30 8.35 -1.76
N ILE A 47 -27.98 7.98 -0.66
CA ILE A 47 -27.47 8.04 0.71
C ILE A 47 -27.62 6.66 1.34
N LYS A 48 -26.49 6.03 1.64
CA LYS A 48 -26.43 4.79 2.44
C LYS A 48 -26.59 5.18 3.90
N SER A 49 -27.47 4.50 4.64
CA SER A 49 -27.62 4.72 6.08
C SER A 49 -27.43 3.42 6.84
N GLY A 50 -26.92 3.50 8.07
CA GLY A 50 -26.76 2.35 8.93
C GLY A 50 -26.60 2.74 10.39
N MET A 51 -26.59 1.74 11.27
CA MET A 51 -26.36 1.93 12.70
C MET A 51 -25.00 1.36 13.06
N LEU A 52 -24.15 2.17 13.68
CA LEU A 52 -22.90 1.76 14.28
C LEU A 52 -23.12 1.62 15.78
N THR A 53 -22.81 0.44 16.31
CA THR A 53 -22.75 0.18 17.75
C THR A 53 -21.38 0.63 18.29
N ASP A 54 -21.28 0.78 19.60
CA ASP A 54 -20.06 1.22 20.31
C ASP A 54 -18.84 0.36 19.92
N ASP A 55 -19.01 -0.95 19.79
CA ASP A 55 -17.96 -1.87 19.34
C ASP A 55 -17.49 -1.55 17.91
N ALA A 56 -18.42 -1.29 16.99
CA ALA A 56 -18.10 -0.95 15.61
C ALA A 56 -17.41 0.42 15.49
N LEU A 57 -17.80 1.40 16.32
CA LEU A 57 -17.15 2.71 16.39
C LEU A 57 -15.73 2.62 16.96
N LEU A 58 -15.53 1.82 18.01
CA LEU A 58 -14.20 1.58 18.57
C LEU A 58 -13.28 0.87 17.57
N MET A 59 -13.82 -0.11 16.84
CA MET A 59 -13.12 -0.79 15.76
C MET A 59 -12.78 0.17 14.60
N LEU A 60 -13.70 1.06 14.22
CA LEU A 60 -13.47 2.07 13.18
C LEU A 60 -12.43 3.10 13.62
N LYS A 61 -12.49 3.57 14.88
CA LYS A 61 -11.49 4.47 15.46
C LYS A 61 -10.09 3.83 15.43
N ASN A 62 -9.98 2.55 15.79
CA ASN A 62 -8.71 1.83 15.72
C ASN A 62 -8.22 1.64 14.28
N ALA A 63 -9.12 1.33 13.35
CA ALA A 63 -8.80 1.21 11.93
C ALA A 63 -8.32 2.54 11.32
N ILE A 64 -9.02 3.65 11.59
CA ILE A 64 -8.69 4.98 11.09
C ILE A 64 -7.38 5.49 11.72
N SER A 65 -7.17 5.24 13.02
CA SER A 65 -5.89 5.56 13.67
C SER A 65 -4.73 4.83 12.98
N GLN A 66 -4.90 3.54 12.68
CA GLN A 66 -3.91 2.78 11.93
C GLN A 66 -3.68 3.38 10.54
N VAL A 67 -4.73 3.73 9.78
CA VAL A 67 -4.62 4.39 8.45
C VAL A 67 -3.85 5.72 8.49
N ASN A 68 -4.08 6.53 9.53
CA ASN A 68 -3.32 7.77 9.71
C ASN A 68 -1.86 7.48 10.09
N ASP A 69 -1.60 6.48 10.93
CA ASP A 69 -0.24 6.02 11.23
C ASP A 69 0.45 5.45 9.96
N TRP A 70 -0.28 4.80 9.06
CA TRP A 70 0.25 4.30 7.78
C TRP A 70 0.65 5.45 6.83
N GLN A 71 -0.14 6.54 6.78
CA GLN A 71 0.24 7.75 6.03
C GLN A 71 1.44 8.47 6.66
N LEU A 72 1.51 8.49 8.00
CA LEU A 72 2.64 9.07 8.72
C LEU A 72 3.91 8.23 8.52
N LEU A 73 3.87 6.90 8.59
CA LEU A 73 5.02 6.02 8.31
C LEU A 73 5.55 6.16 6.86
N TYR A 74 4.66 6.35 5.89
CA TYR A 74 5.03 6.60 4.49
C TYR A 74 5.71 7.97 4.29
N MET A 75 5.36 8.97 5.13
CA MET A 75 5.99 10.30 5.16
C MET A 75 7.24 10.37 6.06
N GLU A 76 7.30 9.60 7.14
CA GLU A 76 8.37 9.52 8.14
C GLU A 76 9.64 8.87 7.58
N SER A 77 9.56 8.21 6.43
CA SER A 77 10.73 7.81 5.63
C SER A 77 11.61 9.00 5.18
N ARG A 78 11.24 10.26 5.50
CA ARG A 78 12.08 11.46 5.29
C ARG A 78 12.38 12.30 6.55
N VAL A 79 12.01 11.89 7.76
CA VAL A 79 12.36 12.66 8.97
C VAL A 79 12.80 11.74 10.10
N PHE A 80 14.08 11.81 10.46
CA PHE A 80 14.58 11.29 11.74
C PHE A 80 13.88 12.04 12.88
N LEU A 81 13.07 11.33 13.67
CA LEU A 81 12.67 11.78 14.99
C LEU A 81 13.44 11.00 16.06
N GLY A 82 13.91 11.75 17.05
CA GLY A 82 14.96 11.37 17.98
C GLY A 82 14.75 10.08 18.76
N ASN A 83 15.91 9.47 19.07
CA ASN A 83 16.27 8.60 20.21
C ASN A 83 15.29 7.55 20.78
N LYS A 84 14.20 7.18 20.11
CA LYS A 84 13.40 6.00 20.45
C LYS A 84 13.11 5.15 19.22
N THR A 85 13.81 4.03 19.12
CA THR A 85 13.57 2.99 18.12
C THR A 85 12.29 2.24 18.48
N ILE A 86 11.15 2.58 17.85
CA ILE A 86 10.01 1.66 17.78
C ILE A 86 10.26 0.74 16.60
N HIS A 87 11.03 -0.33 16.85
CA HIS A 87 11.07 -1.50 15.97
C HIS A 87 9.77 -2.28 16.18
N SER A 88 8.72 -1.86 15.49
CA SER A 88 7.70 -2.80 15.02
C SER A 88 7.12 -2.28 13.73
N VAL A 89 8.00 -2.08 12.74
CA VAL A 89 7.58 -2.44 11.39
C VAL A 89 7.12 -3.89 11.52
N CYS A 90 5.85 -4.17 11.24
CA CYS A 90 5.38 -5.53 11.04
C CYS A 90 6.08 -6.08 9.78
N PHE A 91 7.36 -6.41 9.92
CA PHE A 91 8.03 -7.37 9.07
C PHE A 91 7.45 -8.72 9.48
N LEU A 92 6.28 -9.08 8.96
CA LEU A 92 6.07 -10.49 8.71
C LEU A 92 7.10 -10.81 7.62
N PRO A 93 8.15 -11.60 7.89
CA PRO A 93 9.06 -12.01 6.84
C PRO A 93 8.24 -12.87 5.91
N ILE A 94 7.80 -12.30 4.80
CA ILE A 94 7.31 -13.11 3.69
C ILE A 94 8.58 -13.72 3.11
N GLU A 95 9.02 -14.85 3.67
CA GLU A 95 10.29 -15.52 3.36
C GLU A 95 10.48 -15.76 1.85
N HIS A 96 9.37 -15.77 1.09
CA HIS A 96 9.33 -15.99 -0.35
C HIS A 96 9.54 -14.72 -1.19
N LEU A 97 9.63 -13.52 -0.59
CA LEU A 97 9.75 -12.24 -1.30
C LEU A 97 11.18 -11.67 -1.31
N LYS A 98 12.19 -12.52 -1.45
CA LYS A 98 13.60 -12.09 -1.42
C LYS A 98 14.21 -12.02 -2.82
N LEU A 99 14.83 -10.89 -3.16
CA LEU A 99 15.63 -10.75 -4.36
C LEU A 99 16.94 -11.54 -4.23
N GLU A 100 17.25 -12.38 -5.21
CA GLU A 100 18.50 -13.13 -5.25
C GLU A 100 19.68 -12.19 -5.52
N MET A 101 20.67 -12.16 -4.64
CA MET A 101 21.85 -11.31 -4.86
C MET A 101 22.77 -11.88 -5.95
N PRO A 102 23.44 -11.01 -6.72
CA PRO A 102 24.41 -11.45 -7.72
C PRO A 102 25.55 -12.21 -7.05
N THR A 103 25.95 -13.34 -7.65
CA THR A 103 27.09 -14.14 -7.16
C THR A 103 28.45 -13.59 -7.59
N VAL A 104 28.46 -12.61 -8.49
CA VAL A 104 29.66 -11.95 -9.01
C VAL A 104 30.06 -10.77 -8.11
N SER A 105 31.36 -10.60 -7.88
CA SER A 105 31.88 -9.45 -7.10
C SER A 105 31.59 -8.14 -7.84
N LEU A 106 31.04 -7.18 -7.10
CA LEU A 106 30.73 -5.84 -7.56
C LEU A 106 31.75 -4.80 -7.07
N ASP A 107 32.96 -5.18 -6.65
CA ASP A 107 33.89 -4.25 -5.99
C ASP A 107 34.54 -3.24 -6.94
N ARG A 108 34.42 -3.46 -8.26
CA ARG A 108 35.01 -2.60 -9.29
C ARG A 108 34.05 -1.49 -9.72
N GLU A 109 34.58 -0.57 -10.52
CA GLU A 109 33.80 0.52 -11.13
C GLU A 109 32.77 0.00 -12.14
N VAL A 110 31.64 0.71 -12.24
CA VAL A 110 30.52 0.37 -13.12
C VAL A 110 30.96 0.26 -14.58
N THR A 111 31.74 1.23 -15.06
CA THR A 111 32.27 1.28 -16.43
C THR A 111 33.15 0.08 -16.77
N VAL A 112 33.97 -0.39 -15.82
CA VAL A 112 34.82 -1.57 -16.00
C VAL A 112 33.96 -2.83 -16.05
N LEU A 113 33.04 -3.00 -15.09
CA LEU A 113 32.18 -4.19 -15.01
C LEU A 113 31.25 -4.31 -16.22
N ALA A 114 30.77 -3.20 -16.77
CA ALA A 114 29.92 -3.15 -17.97
C ALA A 114 30.62 -3.68 -19.24
N THR A 115 31.96 -3.63 -19.29
CA THR A 115 32.73 -4.15 -20.43
C THR A 115 33.04 -5.64 -20.32
N VAL A 116 32.79 -6.28 -19.17
CA VAL A 116 33.11 -7.70 -18.94
C VAL A 116 31.89 -8.57 -19.29
N PRO A 117 31.90 -9.31 -20.42
CA PRO A 117 30.70 -9.98 -20.92
C PRO A 117 30.15 -11.04 -19.96
N GLY A 118 31.02 -11.79 -19.28
CA GLY A 118 30.61 -12.81 -18.31
C GLY A 118 29.91 -12.23 -17.08
N VAL A 119 30.36 -11.06 -16.60
CA VAL A 119 29.72 -10.35 -15.48
C VAL A 119 28.36 -9.82 -15.94
N VAL A 120 28.31 -9.11 -17.06
CA VAL A 120 27.05 -8.57 -17.61
C VAL A 120 26.03 -9.67 -17.84
N GLN A 121 26.42 -10.82 -18.39
CA GLN A 121 25.51 -11.95 -18.60
C GLN A 121 24.96 -12.52 -17.28
N SER A 122 25.81 -12.67 -16.26
CA SER A 122 25.38 -13.11 -14.93
C SER A 122 24.39 -12.11 -14.30
N LEU A 123 24.68 -10.81 -14.39
CA LEU A 123 23.81 -9.75 -13.90
C LEU A 123 22.47 -9.70 -14.66
N LYS A 124 22.48 -9.91 -15.98
CA LYS A 124 21.24 -10.03 -16.78
C LYS A 124 20.39 -11.20 -16.30
N SER A 125 21.00 -12.35 -16.02
CA SER A 125 20.28 -13.52 -15.48
C SER A 125 19.65 -13.20 -14.13
N CYS A 126 20.40 -12.55 -13.24
CA CYS A 126 19.91 -12.11 -11.94
C CYS A 126 18.71 -11.14 -12.06
N ALA A 127 18.83 -10.14 -12.93
CA ALA A 127 17.77 -9.17 -13.21
C ALA A 127 16.50 -9.80 -13.81
N VAL A 128 16.64 -10.83 -14.65
CA VAL A 128 15.49 -11.60 -15.15
C VAL A 128 14.76 -12.33 -14.01
N THR A 129 15.51 -12.90 -13.07
CA THR A 129 14.91 -13.52 -11.87
C THR A 129 14.16 -12.49 -11.03
N TRP A 130 14.75 -11.31 -10.80
CA TRP A 130 14.09 -10.21 -10.08
C TRP A 130 12.79 -9.78 -10.77
N LYS A 131 12.84 -9.57 -12.09
CA LYS A 131 11.66 -9.21 -12.88
C LYS A 131 10.56 -10.26 -12.73
N LYS A 132 10.90 -11.55 -12.86
CA LYS A 132 9.93 -12.64 -12.72
C LYS A 132 9.29 -12.66 -11.33
N LEU A 133 10.09 -12.47 -10.28
CA LEU A 133 9.59 -12.40 -8.90
C LEU A 133 8.63 -11.22 -8.74
N ILE A 134 9.05 -10.01 -9.09
CA ILE A 134 8.25 -8.79 -8.92
C ILE A 134 6.93 -8.89 -9.69
N SER A 135 6.97 -9.30 -10.97
CA SER A 135 5.76 -9.47 -11.78
C SER A 135 4.84 -10.57 -11.23
N GLY A 136 5.39 -11.67 -10.71
CA GLY A 136 4.62 -12.72 -10.05
C GLY A 136 3.87 -12.19 -8.82
N VAL A 137 4.57 -11.46 -7.96
CA VAL A 137 4.02 -10.90 -6.72
C VAL A 137 2.96 -9.85 -7.01
N LEU A 138 3.22 -8.92 -7.96
CA LEU A 138 2.22 -7.94 -8.40
C LEU A 138 0.97 -8.64 -8.94
N GLY A 139 1.16 -9.65 -9.80
CA GLY A 139 0.05 -10.43 -10.35
C GLY A 139 -0.75 -11.20 -9.29
N GLU A 140 -0.10 -11.72 -8.25
CA GLU A 140 -0.75 -12.37 -7.12
C GLU A 140 -1.51 -11.36 -6.24
N GLN A 141 -0.89 -10.24 -5.87
CA GLN A 141 -1.53 -9.23 -5.03
C GLN A 141 -2.76 -8.61 -5.72
N LEU A 142 -2.71 -8.38 -7.04
CA LEU A 142 -3.84 -7.84 -7.82
C LEU A 142 -5.05 -8.78 -7.91
N LYS A 143 -4.84 -10.09 -7.74
CA LYS A 143 -5.92 -11.10 -7.80
C LYS A 143 -6.54 -11.39 -6.44
N LYS A 144 -5.91 -10.97 -5.35
CA LYS A 144 -6.42 -11.24 -4.00
C LYS A 144 -7.74 -10.51 -3.78
N VAL A 145 -8.66 -11.21 -3.14
CA VAL A 145 -9.94 -10.67 -2.68
C VAL A 145 -9.99 -10.67 -1.16
N PRO A 146 -10.73 -9.74 -0.55
CA PRO A 146 -10.89 -9.68 0.89
C PRO A 146 -11.38 -11.04 1.45
N GLN A 147 -10.72 -11.53 2.50
CA GLN A 147 -11.14 -12.74 3.18
C GLN A 147 -12.14 -12.39 4.29
N GLY A 148 -13.42 -12.60 4.03
CA GLY A 148 -14.52 -12.25 4.93
C GLY A 148 -15.36 -11.08 4.43
N ASN A 149 -16.39 -10.73 5.19
CA ASN A 149 -17.33 -9.67 4.84
C ASN A 149 -17.03 -8.37 5.60
N GLY A 150 -17.22 -7.25 4.92
CA GLY A 150 -17.18 -5.92 5.51
C GLY A 150 -15.79 -5.28 5.59
N PRO A 151 -15.69 -4.06 6.14
CA PRO A 151 -14.53 -3.19 5.98
C PRO A 151 -13.20 -3.76 6.53
N LEU A 152 -13.24 -4.61 7.56
CA LEU A 152 -12.03 -5.20 8.15
C LEU A 152 -11.32 -6.17 7.20
N ALA A 153 -12.09 -6.90 6.39
CA ALA A 153 -11.53 -7.83 5.41
C ALA A 153 -10.74 -7.06 4.34
N GLU A 154 -11.24 -5.90 3.93
CA GLU A 154 -10.55 -5.01 3.00
C GLU A 154 -9.28 -4.43 3.63
N ILE A 155 -9.36 -3.91 4.86
CA ILE A 155 -8.18 -3.35 5.56
C ILE A 155 -7.08 -4.39 5.72
N ASN A 156 -7.41 -5.63 6.11
CA ASN A 156 -6.42 -6.69 6.25
C ASN A 156 -5.77 -7.03 4.92
N LEU A 157 -6.56 -7.14 3.84
CA LEU A 157 -6.04 -7.36 2.49
C LEU A 157 -5.06 -6.24 2.09
N TRP A 158 -5.44 -4.98 2.27
CA TRP A 158 -4.58 -3.84 1.93
C TRP A 158 -3.31 -3.81 2.77
N ARG A 159 -3.38 -4.20 4.06
CA ARG A 159 -2.20 -4.32 4.92
C ARG A 159 -1.22 -5.37 4.41
N GLU A 160 -1.71 -6.56 4.06
CA GLU A 160 -0.89 -7.64 3.52
C GLU A 160 -0.23 -7.24 2.19
N ASN A 161 -1.01 -6.66 1.28
CA ASN A 161 -0.50 -6.18 0.00
C ASN A 161 0.57 -5.10 0.20
N ASN A 162 0.31 -4.12 1.08
CA ASN A 162 1.26 -3.04 1.36
C ASN A 162 2.58 -3.57 1.98
N ALA A 163 2.51 -4.54 2.89
CA ALA A 163 3.70 -5.15 3.48
C ALA A 163 4.56 -5.87 2.42
N ALA A 164 3.92 -6.64 1.53
CA ALA A 164 4.61 -7.34 0.45
C ALA A 164 5.30 -6.38 -0.53
N LEU A 165 4.59 -5.35 -0.99
CA LEU A 165 5.13 -4.37 -1.93
C LEU A 165 6.22 -3.52 -1.30
N SER A 166 6.02 -3.04 -0.06
CA SER A 166 7.03 -2.25 0.66
C SER A 166 8.32 -3.05 0.88
N ALA A 167 8.23 -4.34 1.20
CA ALA A 167 9.41 -5.20 1.36
C ALA A 167 10.22 -5.34 0.05
N LEU A 168 9.56 -5.42 -1.10
CA LEU A 168 10.23 -5.42 -2.40
C LEU A 168 10.81 -4.05 -2.72
N THR A 169 10.06 -2.98 -2.45
CA THR A 169 10.49 -1.59 -2.65
C THR A 169 11.73 -1.22 -1.84
N GLU A 170 11.88 -1.76 -0.63
CA GLU A 170 13.11 -1.57 0.16
C GLU A 170 14.29 -2.38 -0.38
N GLN A 171 14.06 -3.62 -0.85
CA GLN A 171 15.12 -4.43 -1.42
C GLN A 171 15.68 -3.84 -2.72
N ILE A 172 14.83 -3.25 -3.58
CA ILE A 172 15.32 -2.61 -4.81
C ILE A 172 16.17 -1.37 -4.51
N LYS A 173 16.02 -0.73 -3.34
CA LYS A 173 16.83 0.43 -2.91
C LYS A 173 18.21 0.01 -2.37
N LEU A 174 18.48 -1.27 -2.17
CA LEU A 174 19.76 -1.73 -1.64
C LEU A 174 20.91 -1.29 -2.58
N PRO A 175 22.06 -0.84 -2.03
CA PRO A 175 23.18 -0.33 -2.83
C PRO A 175 23.69 -1.33 -3.88
N GLU A 176 23.71 -2.62 -3.54
CA GLU A 176 24.12 -3.69 -4.46
C GLU A 176 23.14 -3.80 -5.63
N VAL A 177 21.84 -3.74 -5.36
CA VAL A 177 20.80 -3.80 -6.40
C VAL A 177 20.88 -2.57 -7.31
N GLN A 178 21.02 -1.38 -6.74
CA GLN A 178 21.22 -0.15 -7.52
C GLN A 178 22.47 -0.22 -8.40
N LYS A 179 23.59 -0.71 -7.86
CA LYS A 179 24.82 -0.89 -8.62
C LYS A 179 24.66 -1.87 -9.79
N VAL A 180 23.91 -2.96 -9.61
CA VAL A 180 23.59 -3.89 -10.71
C VAL A 180 22.79 -3.18 -11.81
N LEU A 181 21.79 -2.37 -11.44
CA LEU A 181 20.98 -1.62 -12.41
C LEU A 181 21.84 -0.62 -13.20
N GLU A 182 22.77 0.08 -12.54
CA GLU A 182 23.71 1.00 -13.18
C GLU A 182 24.65 0.29 -14.17
N ILE A 183 25.22 -0.86 -13.79
CA ILE A 183 26.09 -1.66 -14.68
C ILE A 183 25.32 -2.13 -15.92
N LEU A 184 24.09 -2.59 -15.72
CA LEU A 184 23.24 -3.04 -16.82
C LEU A 184 22.80 -1.87 -17.71
N GLN A 185 22.58 -0.69 -17.14
CA GLN A 185 22.25 0.52 -17.90
C GLN A 185 23.41 0.93 -18.83
N GLU A 186 24.64 0.88 -18.31
CA GLU A 186 25.85 1.20 -19.06
C GLU A 186 26.13 0.15 -20.15
N ALA A 187 25.89 -1.13 -19.86
CA ALA A 187 26.17 -2.23 -20.80
C ALA A 187 25.08 -2.43 -21.86
N ASP A 188 23.80 -2.23 -21.51
CA ASP A 188 22.64 -2.50 -22.37
C ASP A 188 21.40 -1.70 -21.92
N SER A 189 21.27 -0.49 -22.47
CA SER A 189 20.17 0.43 -22.15
C SER A 189 18.79 -0.13 -22.50
N LYS A 190 18.69 -0.98 -23.53
CA LYS A 190 17.42 -1.58 -23.95
C LYS A 190 16.92 -2.59 -22.92
N PHE A 191 17.80 -3.49 -22.46
CA PHE A 191 17.47 -4.44 -21.40
C PHE A 191 17.03 -3.73 -20.11
N THR A 192 17.70 -2.64 -19.78
CA THR A 192 17.44 -1.89 -18.55
C THR A 192 16.08 -1.18 -18.60
N GLY A 193 15.62 -0.69 -19.76
CA GLY A 193 14.29 -0.08 -19.90
C GLY A 193 13.13 -1.03 -19.53
N ASP A 194 13.22 -2.29 -19.94
CA ASP A 194 12.21 -3.31 -19.65
C ASP A 194 12.16 -3.71 -18.17
N LEU A 195 13.28 -3.54 -17.46
CA LEU A 195 13.38 -3.80 -16.02
C LEU A 195 12.88 -2.59 -15.22
N GLN A 196 13.24 -1.38 -15.63
CA GLN A 196 12.79 -0.14 -14.99
C GLN A 196 11.27 0.02 -15.02
N THR A 197 10.62 -0.43 -16.09
CA THR A 197 9.15 -0.48 -16.16
C THR A 197 8.54 -1.31 -15.02
N VAL A 198 9.07 -2.51 -14.77
CA VAL A 198 8.57 -3.38 -13.69
C VAL A 198 8.93 -2.83 -12.31
N LEU A 199 10.06 -2.13 -12.19
CA LEU A 199 10.46 -1.46 -10.95
C LEU A 199 9.62 -0.20 -10.67
N SER A 200 9.13 0.49 -11.70
CA SER A 200 8.22 1.63 -11.51
C SER A 200 6.84 1.22 -11.03
N ASP A 201 6.39 0.00 -11.36
CA ASP A 201 5.11 -0.53 -10.88
C ASP A 201 5.09 -0.78 -9.34
N LEU A 202 6.26 -0.73 -8.69
CA LEU A 202 6.40 -0.83 -7.23
C LEU A 202 6.36 0.55 -6.51
N LYS A 203 6.39 1.66 -7.24
CA LYS A 203 6.45 3.04 -6.72
C LYS A 203 5.10 3.73 -6.83
#